data_AF-A0A268S0B8-F1
#
_entry.id   AF-A0A268S0B8-F1
#
_cell.length_a   1.000
_cell.length_b   1.000
_cell.length_c   1.000
_cell.angle_alpha   90.00
_cell.angle_beta   90.00
_cell.angle_gamma   90.00
#
_symmetry.space_group_name_H-M   'P 1'
#
loop_
_entity.id
_entity.type
_entity.pdbx_description
1 polymer ?
#
loop_
_entity_poly.entity_id
_entity_poly.type
_entity_poly.pdbx_seq_one_letter_code
_entity_poly.pdbx_strand_id
1 'polypeptide(L)'
;MDAIPLSRQRFTLRRASAMSVEYFRQQIHSTEAFIAEANEKLRRLRECRSKLLSQEGTMADDRAQFKEPELSNETWNGKHADQFEQTRESEVVSTYQELIDTTGDAIERTDRQISMTVDVISHQNSLLSNYKIGLENAIEREREKK
;
A
#
# COMPACT_ATOMS: atom_id res chain seq x y z
N MET A 1 -29.92 51.14 -14.07
CA MET A 1 -28.87 50.10 -14.12
C MET A 1 -27.61 50.73 -13.54
N ASP A 2 -27.38 50.57 -12.24
CA ASP A 2 -26.26 51.23 -11.56
C ASP A 2 -24.97 50.46 -11.80
N ALA A 3 -24.05 51.08 -12.55
CA ALA A 3 -22.73 50.55 -12.79
C ALA A 3 -21.93 50.51 -11.47
N ILE A 4 -21.35 49.35 -11.15
CA ILE A 4 -20.49 49.20 -9.98
C ILE A 4 -19.26 50.11 -10.15
N PRO A 5 -18.91 50.95 -9.16
CA PRO A 5 -17.73 51.82 -9.24
C PRO A 5 -16.44 51.03 -9.48
N LEU A 6 -15.56 51.53 -10.35
CA LEU A 6 -14.27 50.89 -10.70
C LEU A 6 -13.39 50.55 -9.47
N SER A 7 -13.50 51.33 -8.39
CA SER A 7 -12.83 51.07 -7.11
C SER A 7 -13.36 49.81 -6.39
N ARG A 8 -14.67 49.55 -6.46
CA ARG A 8 -15.30 48.33 -5.94
C ARG A 8 -14.95 47.10 -6.78
N GLN A 9 -14.89 47.24 -8.11
CA GLN A 9 -14.47 46.14 -9.00
C GLN A 9 -13.01 45.72 -8.79
N ARG A 10 -12.08 46.67 -8.58
CA ARG A 10 -10.68 46.33 -8.27
C ARG A 10 -10.53 45.61 -6.92
N PHE A 11 -11.30 46.00 -5.92
CA PHE A 11 -11.28 45.35 -4.60
C PHE A 11 -11.82 43.91 -4.64
N THR A 12 -12.92 43.66 -5.36
CA THR A 12 -13.51 42.32 -5.50
C THR A 12 -12.60 41.37 -6.28
N LEU A 13 -11.97 41.84 -7.36
CA LEU A 13 -11.04 41.05 -8.17
C LEU A 13 -9.75 40.68 -7.42
N ARG A 14 -9.24 41.57 -6.55
CA ARG A 14 -8.06 41.31 -5.73
C ARG A 14 -8.35 40.29 -4.63
N ARG A 15 -9.53 40.39 -4.00
CA ARG A 15 -10.02 39.41 -3.01
C ARG A 15 -10.24 38.03 -3.61
N ALA A 16 -10.82 37.94 -4.81
CA ALA A 16 -11.02 36.68 -5.51
C ALA A 16 -9.68 36.00 -5.88
N SER A 17 -8.68 36.78 -6.29
CA SER A 17 -7.32 36.27 -6.58
C SER A 17 -6.65 35.70 -5.33
N ALA A 18 -6.68 36.43 -4.21
CA ALA A 18 -6.08 35.99 -2.95
C ALA A 18 -6.72 34.70 -2.41
N MET A 19 -8.05 34.57 -2.56
CA MET A 19 -8.73 33.32 -2.18
C MET A 19 -8.32 32.13 -3.06
N SER A 20 -7.99 32.34 -4.34
CA SER A 20 -7.51 31.26 -5.22
C SER A 20 -6.10 30.78 -4.87
N VAL A 21 -5.21 31.69 -4.48
CA VAL A 21 -3.85 31.36 -4.02
C VAL A 21 -3.91 30.54 -2.74
N GLU A 22 -4.73 30.97 -1.78
CA GLU A 22 -4.90 30.28 -0.50
C GLU A 22 -5.49 28.88 -0.68
N TYR A 23 -6.49 28.74 -1.56
CA TYR A 23 -7.07 27.45 -1.93
C TYR A 23 -6.00 26.47 -2.43
N PHE A 24 -5.18 26.86 -3.41
CA PHE A 24 -4.15 25.95 -3.94
C PHE A 24 -3.09 25.59 -2.90
N ARG A 25 -2.68 26.52 -2.05
CA ARG A 25 -1.74 26.24 -0.95
C ARG A 25 -2.30 25.20 0.02
N GLN A 26 -3.57 25.35 0.40
CA GLN A 26 -4.23 24.40 1.28
C GLN A 26 -4.32 23.00 0.65
N GLN A 27 -4.69 22.92 -0.64
CA GLN A 27 -4.76 21.64 -1.35
C GLN A 27 -3.38 20.99 -1.51
N ILE A 28 -2.33 21.76 -1.82
CA ILE A 28 -0.94 21.29 -1.88
C ILE A 28 -0.55 20.67 -0.55
N HIS A 29 -0.70 21.41 0.56
CA HIS A 29 -0.32 20.93 1.89
C HIS A 29 -1.06 19.66 2.27
N SER A 30 -2.39 19.61 2.07
CA SER A 30 -3.20 18.42 2.35
C SER A 30 -2.76 17.23 1.52
N THR A 31 -2.45 17.44 0.24
CA THR A 31 -2.05 16.37 -0.68
C THR A 31 -0.64 15.85 -0.35
N GLU A 32 0.29 16.74 0.00
CA GLU A 32 1.64 16.37 0.44
C GLU A 32 1.61 15.53 1.72
N ALA A 33 0.78 15.89 2.69
CA ALA A 33 0.57 15.09 3.91
C ALA A 33 0.02 13.70 3.59
N PHE A 34 -1.01 13.62 2.74
CA PHE A 34 -1.59 12.35 2.31
C PHE A 34 -0.56 11.46 1.59
N ILE A 35 0.24 12.03 0.69
CA ILE A 35 1.29 11.30 -0.02
C ILE A 35 2.34 10.77 0.97
N ALA A 36 2.73 11.55 1.98
CA ALA A 36 3.67 11.10 3.00
C ALA A 36 3.12 9.89 3.79
N GLU A 37 1.87 9.94 4.21
CA GLU A 37 1.20 8.82 4.90
C GLU A 37 1.10 7.57 4.02
N ALA A 38 0.73 7.74 2.74
CA ALA A 38 0.63 6.65 1.79
C ALA A 38 2.00 6.00 1.51
N ASN A 39 3.08 6.79 1.44
CA ASN A 39 4.44 6.27 1.30
C ASN A 39 4.88 5.47 2.54
N GLU A 40 4.55 5.92 3.74
CA GLU A 40 4.85 5.16 4.96
C GLU A 40 4.05 3.85 5.00
N LYS A 41 2.77 3.86 4.61
CA LYS A 41 1.98 2.63 4.45
C LYS A 41 2.64 1.68 3.45
N LEU A 42 3.07 2.18 2.29
CA LEU A 42 3.75 1.39 1.27
C LEU A 42 5.06 0.78 1.79
N ARG A 43 5.85 1.55 2.56
CA ARG A 43 7.08 1.07 3.19
C ARG A 43 6.79 -0.11 4.13
N ARG A 44 5.79 0.04 5.01
CA ARG A 44 5.37 -1.03 5.95
C ARG A 44 4.85 -2.27 5.24
N LEU A 45 4.09 -2.11 4.16
CA LEU A 45 3.60 -3.23 3.35
C LEU A 45 4.76 -4.00 2.70
N ARG A 46 5.75 -3.30 2.14
CA ARG A 46 6.95 -3.94 1.56
C ARG A 46 7.77 -4.68 2.61
N GLU A 47 7.90 -4.12 3.80
CA GLU A 47 8.58 -4.77 4.93
C GLU A 47 7.83 -6.04 5.36
N CYS A 48 6.50 -5.97 5.47
CA CYS A 48 5.65 -7.11 5.79
C CYS A 48 5.79 -8.22 4.73
N ARG A 49 5.73 -7.86 3.44
CA ARG A 49 5.94 -8.80 2.32
C ARG A 49 7.29 -9.50 2.42
N SER A 50 8.36 -8.76 2.67
CA SER A 50 9.69 -9.33 2.82
C SER A 50 9.78 -10.34 3.96
N LYS A 51 9.12 -10.06 5.09
CA LYS A 51 9.06 -10.97 6.24
C LYS A 51 8.29 -12.25 5.89
N LEU A 52 7.14 -12.11 5.23
CA LEU A 52 6.32 -13.26 4.80
C LEU A 52 7.07 -14.15 3.82
N LEU A 53 7.75 -13.59 2.81
CA LEU A 53 8.56 -14.37 1.87
C LEU A 53 9.72 -15.11 2.55
N SER A 54 10.38 -14.47 3.52
CA SER A 54 11.41 -15.13 4.30
C SER A 54 10.85 -16.31 5.10
N GLN A 55 9.67 -16.14 5.70
CA GLN A 55 9.01 -17.20 6.47
C GLN A 55 8.54 -18.34 5.55
N GLU A 56 7.95 -18.03 4.41
CA GLU A 56 7.55 -19.00 3.40
C GLU A 56 8.75 -19.84 2.92
N GLY A 57 9.90 -19.19 2.65
CA GLY A 57 11.14 -19.88 2.28
C GLY A 57 11.63 -20.83 3.37
N THR A 58 11.73 -20.36 4.61
CA THR A 58 12.11 -21.22 5.75
C THR A 58 11.13 -22.38 5.91
N MET A 59 9.83 -22.13 5.74
CA MET A 59 8.83 -23.18 5.88
C MET A 59 8.91 -24.22 4.75
N ALA A 60 9.17 -23.78 3.51
CA ALA A 60 9.37 -24.69 2.40
C ALA A 60 10.58 -25.61 2.63
N ASP A 61 11.66 -25.09 3.20
CA ASP A 61 12.88 -25.86 3.53
C ASP A 61 12.64 -26.86 4.67
N ASP A 62 11.95 -26.43 5.74
CA ASP A 62 11.67 -27.27 6.91
C ASP A 62 10.68 -28.41 6.60
N ARG A 63 9.86 -28.27 5.55
CA ARG A 63 8.87 -29.29 5.15
C ARG A 63 9.48 -30.68 4.97
N ALA A 64 10.71 -30.76 4.45
CA ALA A 64 11.40 -32.04 4.22
C ALA A 64 11.71 -32.77 5.54
N GLN A 65 11.94 -32.03 6.63
CA GLN A 65 12.32 -32.60 7.94
C GLN A 65 11.18 -33.42 8.57
N PHE A 66 9.93 -33.20 8.18
CA PHE A 66 8.79 -33.99 8.68
C PHE A 66 8.63 -35.33 7.96
N LYS A 67 9.12 -35.44 6.71
CA LYS A 67 8.95 -36.63 5.88
C LYS A 67 10.20 -37.50 5.81
N GLU A 68 11.37 -36.97 6.19
CA GLU A 68 12.63 -37.71 6.19
C GLU A 68 13.04 -38.21 7.59
N PRO A 69 13.55 -39.45 7.71
CA PRO A 69 13.66 -40.47 6.67
C PRO A 69 12.29 -41.05 6.27
N GLU A 70 12.19 -41.56 5.04
CA GLU A 70 10.98 -42.21 4.55
C GLU A 70 10.67 -43.45 5.39
N LEU A 71 9.43 -43.52 5.88
CA LEU A 71 8.92 -44.70 6.58
C LEU A 71 8.44 -45.69 5.52
N SER A 72 9.17 -46.79 5.36
CA SER A 72 8.84 -47.84 4.41
C SER A 72 8.51 -49.13 5.14
N ASN A 73 7.82 -50.04 4.47
CA ASN A 73 7.53 -51.38 5.02
C ASN A 73 8.79 -52.17 5.40
N GLU A 74 9.96 -51.78 4.88
CA GLU A 74 11.26 -52.39 5.18
C GLU A 74 11.89 -51.83 6.45
N THR A 75 11.62 -50.56 6.80
CA THR A 75 12.21 -49.87 7.95
C THR A 75 11.28 -49.77 9.16
N TRP A 76 9.97 -49.67 8.94
CA TRP A 76 8.95 -49.58 9.99
C TRP A 76 7.60 -50.08 9.49
N ASN A 77 7.10 -51.21 10.02
CA ASN A 77 5.83 -51.82 9.60
C ASN A 77 4.94 -52.25 10.78
N GLY A 78 3.69 -52.58 10.45
CA GLY A 78 2.67 -53.06 11.38
C GLY A 78 1.74 -51.96 11.90
N LYS A 79 0.72 -52.37 12.65
CA LYS A 79 -0.40 -51.49 13.06
C LYS A 79 0.02 -50.16 13.70
N HIS A 80 1.09 -50.15 14.50
CA HIS A 80 1.58 -48.93 15.13
C HIS A 80 2.32 -48.01 14.14
N ALA A 81 2.96 -48.57 13.12
CA ALA A 81 3.54 -47.82 12.02
C ALA A 81 2.44 -47.10 11.22
N ASP A 82 1.37 -47.83 10.88
CA ASP A 82 0.24 -47.29 10.14
C ASP A 82 -0.47 -46.15 10.91
N GLN A 83 -0.66 -46.35 12.22
CA GLN A 83 -1.23 -45.32 13.09
C GLN A 83 -0.33 -44.08 13.20
N PHE A 84 0.99 -44.29 13.34
CA PHE A 84 1.94 -43.20 13.37
C PHE A 84 1.95 -42.41 12.05
N GLU A 85 1.98 -43.10 10.91
CA GLU A 85 1.97 -42.48 9.59
C GLU A 85 0.69 -41.66 9.37
N GLN A 86 -0.46 -42.20 9.80
CA GLN A 86 -1.73 -41.51 9.73
C GLN A 86 -1.72 -40.22 10.58
N THR A 87 -1.22 -40.27 11.82
CA THR A 87 -1.08 -39.09 12.68
C THR A 87 -0.09 -38.09 12.10
N ARG A 88 1.07 -38.56 11.60
CA ARG A 88 2.08 -37.72 10.95
C ARG A 88 1.50 -36.95 9.77
N GLU A 89 0.79 -37.62 8.88
CA GLU A 89 0.22 -36.96 7.69
C GLU A 89 -0.94 -36.02 8.06
N SER A 90 -1.83 -36.44 8.97
CA SER A 90 -3.06 -35.70 9.29
C SER A 90 -2.94 -34.60 10.33
N GLU A 91 -1.95 -34.66 11.23
CA GLU A 91 -1.76 -33.64 12.28
C GLU A 91 -0.56 -32.73 12.01
N VAL A 92 0.51 -33.27 11.42
CA VAL A 92 1.75 -32.51 11.17
C VAL A 92 1.79 -31.99 9.74
N VAL A 93 1.80 -32.89 8.75
CA VAL A 93 2.04 -32.51 7.35
C VAL A 93 0.92 -31.63 6.80
N SER A 94 -0.34 -32.02 7.01
CA SER A 94 -1.53 -31.26 6.57
C SER A 94 -1.58 -29.86 7.20
N THR A 95 -1.47 -29.76 8.53
CA THR A 95 -1.50 -28.49 9.26
C THR A 95 -0.35 -27.58 8.82
N TYR A 96 0.82 -28.16 8.57
CA TYR A 96 1.96 -27.41 8.07
C TYR A 96 1.73 -26.89 6.64
N GLN A 97 1.10 -27.70 5.79
CA GLN A 97 0.71 -27.27 4.45
C GLN A 97 -0.33 -26.13 4.51
N GLU A 98 -1.32 -26.21 5.40
CA GLU A 98 -2.30 -25.14 5.61
C GLU A 98 -1.64 -23.81 6.03
N LEU A 99 -0.57 -23.88 6.83
CA LEU A 99 0.22 -22.70 7.20
C LEU A 99 0.97 -22.10 6.01
N ILE A 100 1.56 -22.94 5.13
CA ILE A 100 2.20 -22.50 3.89
C ILE A 100 1.17 -21.79 3.01
N ASP A 101 0.03 -22.42 2.78
CA ASP A 101 -1.03 -21.88 1.93
C ASP A 101 -1.56 -20.55 2.48
N THR A 102 -1.79 -20.47 3.79
CA THR A 102 -2.20 -19.23 4.48
C THR A 102 -1.15 -18.12 4.33
N THR A 103 0.14 -18.47 4.36
CA THR A 103 1.24 -17.52 4.17
C THR A 103 1.26 -17.01 2.73
N GLY A 104 1.10 -17.89 1.75
CA GLY A 104 0.95 -17.54 0.33
C GLY A 104 -0.21 -16.57 0.10
N ASP A 105 -1.39 -16.87 0.66
CA ASP A 105 -2.56 -15.99 0.60
C ASP A 105 -2.30 -14.60 1.22
N ALA A 106 -1.53 -14.54 2.30
CA ALA A 106 -1.15 -13.28 2.95
C ALA A 106 -0.17 -12.48 2.09
N ILE A 107 0.76 -13.14 1.40
CA ILE A 107 1.68 -12.51 0.44
C ILE A 107 0.87 -11.90 -0.71
N GLU A 108 -0.05 -12.66 -1.32
CA GLU A 108 -0.88 -12.16 -2.42
C GLU A 108 -1.73 -10.95 -2.00
N ARG A 109 -2.35 -11.01 -0.82
CA ARG A 109 -3.13 -9.88 -0.27
C ARG A 109 -2.25 -8.66 -0.07
N THR A 110 -1.02 -8.85 0.40
CA THR A 110 -0.04 -7.77 0.58
C THR A 110 0.36 -7.16 -0.76
N ASP A 111 0.59 -7.99 -1.78
CA ASP A 111 0.93 -7.53 -3.14
C ASP A 111 -0.19 -6.70 -3.78
N ARG A 112 -1.44 -7.14 -3.63
CA ARG A 112 -2.61 -6.36 -4.07
C ARG A 112 -2.66 -4.98 -3.39
N GLN A 113 -2.44 -4.94 -2.06
CA GLN A 113 -2.43 -3.69 -1.30
C GLN A 113 -1.27 -2.77 -1.69
N ILE A 114 -0.09 -3.33 -1.99
CA ILE A 114 1.05 -2.57 -2.51
C ILE A 114 0.68 -1.91 -3.84
N SER A 115 0.14 -2.68 -4.80
CA SER A 115 -0.27 -2.15 -6.11
C SER A 115 -1.27 -1.00 -5.96
N MET A 116 -2.35 -1.21 -5.20
CA MET A 116 -3.37 -0.19 -4.96
C MET A 116 -2.77 1.08 -4.32
N THR A 117 -1.84 0.92 -3.37
CA THR A 117 -1.21 2.08 -2.70
C THR A 117 -0.30 2.85 -3.66
N VAL A 118 0.42 2.16 -4.55
CA VAL A 118 1.23 2.78 -5.61
C VAL A 118 0.34 3.59 -6.57
N ASP A 119 -0.79 3.03 -7.00
CA ASP A 119 -1.73 3.71 -7.90
C ASP A 119 -2.29 4.98 -7.25
N VAL A 120 -2.66 4.89 -5.96
CA VAL A 120 -3.11 6.04 -5.18
C VAL A 120 -2.04 7.13 -5.10
N ILE A 121 -0.79 6.77 -4.79
CA ILE A 121 0.33 7.73 -4.74
C ILE A 121 0.54 8.39 -6.11
N SER A 122 0.49 7.60 -7.19
CA SER A 122 0.63 8.11 -8.56
C SER A 122 -0.44 9.14 -8.90
N HIS A 123 -1.71 8.82 -8.59
CA HIS A 123 -2.82 9.73 -8.80
C HIS A 123 -2.66 11.03 -7.99
N GLN A 124 -2.29 10.93 -6.71
CA GLN A 124 -2.11 12.10 -5.85
C GLN A 124 -0.94 12.98 -6.28
N ASN A 125 0.15 12.39 -6.80
CA ASN A 125 1.24 13.16 -7.39
C ASN A 125 0.79 13.96 -8.62
N SER A 126 -0.10 13.40 -9.45
CA SER A 126 -0.70 14.13 -10.57
C SER A 126 -1.54 15.31 -10.08
N LEU A 127 -2.39 15.10 -9.06
CA LEU A 127 -3.17 16.18 -8.44
C LEU A 127 -2.27 17.27 -7.85
N LEU A 128 -1.22 16.88 -7.13
CA LEU A 128 -0.25 17.80 -6.55
C LEU A 128 0.41 18.67 -7.62
N SER A 129 0.80 18.08 -8.75
CA SER A 129 1.36 18.81 -9.89
C SER A 129 0.35 19.83 -10.44
N ASN A 130 -0.91 19.43 -10.63
CA ASN A 130 -1.97 20.33 -11.08
C ASN A 130 -2.20 21.49 -10.11
N TYR A 131 -2.19 21.24 -8.79
CA TYR A 131 -2.34 22.31 -7.80
C TYR A 131 -1.14 23.27 -7.78
N LYS A 132 0.08 22.76 -7.99
CA LYS A 132 1.29 23.59 -8.10
C LYS A 132 1.24 24.52 -9.32
N ILE A 133 0.87 23.98 -10.49
CA ILE A 133 0.64 24.79 -11.71
C ILE A 133 -0.49 25.81 -11.49
N GLY A 134 -1.59 25.40 -10.85
CA GLY A 134 -2.70 26.28 -10.51
C GLY A 134 -2.28 27.44 -9.61
N LEU A 135 -1.42 27.17 -8.62
CA LEU A 135 -0.85 28.18 -7.73
C LEU A 135 0.04 29.18 -8.48
N GLU A 136 0.92 28.70 -9.35
CA GLU A 136 1.80 29.53 -10.18
C GLU A 136 0.97 30.51 -11.03
N ASN A 137 -0.02 29.99 -11.77
CA ASN A 137 -0.95 30.80 -12.57
C ASN A 137 -1.77 31.78 -11.72
N ALA A 138 -2.13 31.42 -10.49
CA ALA A 138 -2.85 32.32 -9.58
C ALA A 138 -1.95 33.49 -9.10
N ILE A 139 -0.69 33.20 -8.79
CA ILE A 139 0.30 34.19 -8.37
C ILE A 139 0.64 35.15 -9.52
N GLU A 140 0.82 34.64 -10.74
CA GLU A 140 1.07 35.48 -11.92
C GLU A 140 -0.07 36.47 -12.16
N ARG A 141 -1.31 35.99 -12.12
CA ARG A 141 -2.51 36.85 -12.21
C ARG A 141 -2.59 37.91 -11.10
N GLU A 142 -2.01 37.67 -9.93
CA GLU A 142 -1.91 38.69 -8.88
C GLU A 142 -0.82 39.72 -9.16
N ARG A 143 0.28 39.31 -9.78
CA ARG A 143 1.39 40.21 -10.15
C ARG A 143 0.97 41.15 -11.28
N GLU A 144 0.25 40.66 -12.29
CA GLU A 144 -0.25 41.47 -13.41
C GLU A 144 -1.32 42.50 -13.00
N LYS A 145 -1.98 42.31 -11.84
CA LYS A 145 -3.01 43.21 -11.31
C LYS A 145 -2.46 44.28 -10.35
N LYS A 146 -1.18 44.24 -10.00
CA LYS A 146 -0.51 45.22 -9.13
C LYS A 146 0.06 46.36 -9.96
#